data_AF-A0A9E1S2R3-F1
#
_entry.id   AF-A0A9E1S2R3-F1
#
_cell.length_a   1.000
_cell.length_b   1.000
_cell.length_c   1.000
_cell.angle_alpha   90.00
_cell.angle_beta   90.00
_cell.angle_gamma   90.00
#
_symmetry.space_group_name_H-M   'P 1'
#
loop_
_entity.id
_entity.type
_entity.pdbx_description
1 polymer ?
#
loop_
_entity_poly.entity_id
_entity_poly.type
_entity_poly.pdbx_seq_one_letter_code
_entity_poly.pdbx_strand_id
1 'polypeptide(L)'
;MTFPKPVTRDPGEDKKRQSLATDRLDFLFATRPQPCPYLPANRERKIVAELADGDAARRYEPLIRAGYRRSGAIAYRHACPACRACIPVRINIADFKPGKSLRRVRGQNSDLAVTILPALARPDHFDLFRRYQEGRHGDGEMADMDYEDYRTLVEESFVSTKLAEFRTPDDSLMAVCLYDSLGDSLSAVYTFFEPCADKRSLGSEMILWLAKNCRETNKKYLYLGFWIEESAKMAYKARFRPLQMLVAGTWRQMP
;
A
#
# COMPACT_ATOMS: atom_id res chain seq x y z
N MET A 1 65.94 -6.10 -31.46
CA MET A 1 64.57 -6.39 -31.01
C MET A 1 63.81 -5.09 -31.01
N THR A 2 62.86 -4.95 -31.93
CA THR A 2 62.27 -3.68 -32.36
C THR A 2 60.95 -3.47 -31.61
N PHE A 3 60.81 -2.38 -30.88
CA PHE A 3 59.55 -2.00 -30.22
C PHE A 3 58.53 -1.51 -31.26
N PRO A 4 57.24 -1.88 -31.14
CA PRO A 4 56.21 -1.39 -32.06
C PRO A 4 55.88 0.08 -31.80
N LYS A 5 55.65 0.83 -32.88
CA LYS A 5 55.29 2.25 -32.86
C LYS A 5 53.90 2.47 -32.23
N PRO A 6 53.67 3.62 -31.56
CA PRO A 6 52.37 3.96 -30.99
C PRO A 6 51.36 4.26 -32.10
N VAL A 7 50.16 3.67 -31.97
CA VAL A 7 49.01 3.92 -32.85
C VAL A 7 48.39 5.25 -32.46
N THR A 8 48.39 6.22 -33.37
CA THR A 8 47.65 7.48 -33.21
C THR A 8 46.15 7.21 -33.39
N ARG A 9 45.34 7.57 -32.39
CA ARG A 9 43.87 7.55 -32.50
C ARG A 9 43.40 8.66 -33.42
N ASP A 10 42.51 8.29 -34.34
CA ASP A 10 41.76 9.19 -35.20
C ASP A 10 40.87 10.13 -34.36
N PRO A 11 40.87 11.47 -34.53
CA PRO A 11 40.07 12.38 -33.71
C PRO A 11 38.56 12.40 -34.05
N GLY A 12 38.11 11.54 -34.97
CA GLY A 12 36.79 11.64 -35.61
C GLY A 12 35.63 10.85 -35.00
N GLU A 13 35.83 10.05 -33.95
CA GLU A 13 34.80 9.09 -33.47
C GLU A 13 34.20 9.42 -32.09
N ASP A 14 34.08 10.71 -31.76
CA ASP A 14 33.53 11.17 -30.47
C ASP A 14 32.06 11.62 -30.56
N LYS A 15 31.22 10.83 -31.26
CA LYS A 15 29.76 11.01 -31.25
C LYS A 15 29.04 9.70 -30.98
N LYS A 16 28.30 9.70 -29.86
CA LYS A 16 27.45 8.64 -29.27
C LYS A 16 28.16 7.64 -28.35
N ARG A 17 28.81 8.14 -27.30
CA ARG A 17 28.68 7.46 -26.01
C ARG A 17 27.28 7.76 -25.48
N GLN A 18 26.31 6.92 -25.82
CA GLN A 18 25.10 6.82 -25.01
C GLN A 18 25.57 6.50 -23.59
N SER A 19 25.43 7.47 -22.70
CA SER A 19 25.47 7.24 -21.27
C SER A 19 24.42 6.18 -20.98
N LEU A 20 24.88 4.93 -20.82
CA LEU A 20 24.12 3.93 -20.09
C LEU A 20 24.04 4.51 -18.67
N ALA A 21 22.92 5.19 -18.40
CA ALA A 21 22.54 5.49 -17.02
C ALA A 21 22.69 4.19 -16.25
N THR A 22 23.43 4.23 -15.15
CA THR A 22 23.78 3.09 -14.32
C THR A 22 22.53 2.26 -13.99
N ASP A 23 22.27 1.22 -14.76
CA ASP A 23 21.17 0.28 -14.54
C ASP A 23 21.52 -0.52 -13.28
N ARG A 24 21.16 0.02 -12.11
CA ARG A 24 21.17 -0.71 -10.86
C ARG A 24 20.17 -1.86 -11.05
N LEU A 25 20.67 -3.08 -11.16
CA LEU A 25 19.85 -4.29 -11.20
C LEU A 25 18.97 -4.31 -9.95
N ASP A 26 17.65 -4.18 -10.13
CA ASP A 26 16.70 -4.40 -9.05
C ASP A 26 16.75 -5.89 -8.68
N PHE A 27 17.36 -6.21 -7.55
CA PHE A 27 17.42 -7.59 -7.08
C PHE A 27 16.03 -8.02 -6.60
N LEU A 28 15.43 -8.95 -7.34
CA LEU A 28 14.19 -9.61 -6.96
C LEU A 28 14.51 -10.95 -6.28
N PHE A 29 14.00 -11.14 -5.08
CA PHE A 29 14.18 -12.38 -4.33
C PHE A 29 12.84 -13.08 -4.10
N ALA A 30 12.83 -14.42 -4.18
CA ALA A 30 11.67 -15.21 -3.81
C ALA A 30 11.83 -15.74 -2.38
N THR A 31 10.81 -15.55 -1.54
CA THR A 31 10.80 -16.13 -0.20
C THR A 31 10.66 -17.65 -0.27
N ARG A 32 11.02 -18.35 0.81
CA ARG A 32 10.62 -19.74 0.99
C ARG A 32 9.10 -19.81 1.20
N PRO A 33 8.41 -20.87 0.73
CA PRO A 33 6.99 -21.05 1.00
C PRO A 33 6.70 -21.14 2.51
N GLN A 34 5.75 -20.36 3.00
CA GLN A 34 5.34 -20.26 4.41
C GLN A 34 3.82 -20.53 4.52
N PRO A 35 3.26 -20.83 5.71
CA PRO A 35 1.81 -20.92 5.89
C PRO A 35 1.11 -19.64 5.40
N CYS A 36 0.02 -19.78 4.64
CA CYS A 36 -0.71 -18.61 4.15
C CYS A 36 -1.55 -17.98 5.27
N PRO A 37 -1.43 -16.66 5.52
CA PRO A 37 -2.18 -15.99 6.58
C PRO A 37 -3.68 -15.83 6.26
N TYR A 38 -4.09 -16.06 5.01
CA TYR A 38 -5.47 -15.87 4.56
C TYR A 38 -6.22 -17.18 4.30
N LEU A 39 -5.53 -18.22 3.83
CA LEU A 39 -6.10 -19.50 3.42
C LEU A 39 -5.34 -20.62 4.12
N PRO A 40 -5.84 -21.15 5.27
CA PRO A 40 -5.08 -22.07 6.13
C PRO A 40 -4.57 -23.35 5.44
N ALA A 41 -5.29 -23.83 4.42
CA ALA A 41 -4.89 -25.01 3.64
C ALA A 41 -3.76 -24.74 2.61
N ASN A 42 -3.39 -23.47 2.42
CA ASN A 42 -2.45 -23.05 1.38
C ASN A 42 -1.12 -22.58 1.97
N ARG A 43 -0.10 -22.56 1.11
CA ARG A 43 1.21 -21.94 1.40
C ARG A 43 1.40 -20.70 0.55
N GLU A 44 1.89 -19.62 1.16
CA GLU A 44 2.25 -18.41 0.44
C GLU A 44 3.72 -18.39 0.06
N ARG A 45 4.03 -17.68 -1.03
CA ARG A 45 5.39 -17.30 -1.42
C ARG A 45 5.33 -15.89 -1.99
N LYS A 46 6.33 -15.08 -1.69
CA LYS A 46 6.42 -13.68 -2.13
C LYS A 46 7.62 -13.50 -3.05
N ILE A 47 7.48 -12.64 -4.06
CA ILE A 47 8.61 -12.02 -4.76
C ILE A 47 8.78 -10.65 -4.15
N VAL A 48 9.99 -10.36 -3.67
CA VAL A 48 10.34 -9.15 -2.93
C VAL A 48 11.31 -8.31 -3.74
N ALA A 49 11.09 -7.00 -3.73
CA ALA A 49 11.97 -5.97 -4.25
C ALA A 49 12.31 -5.01 -3.10
N GLU A 50 13.56 -4.59 -3.01
CA GLU A 50 14.01 -3.66 -1.97
C GLU A 50 13.71 -2.20 -2.37
N LEU A 51 13.13 -1.44 -1.44
CA LEU A 51 12.87 -0.01 -1.57
C LEU A 51 13.90 0.79 -0.74
N ALA A 52 15.19 0.54 -0.95
CA ALA A 52 16.25 1.28 -0.24
C ALA A 52 16.58 2.64 -0.88
N ASP A 53 16.94 3.64 -0.09
CA ASP A 53 17.55 4.90 -0.55
C ASP A 53 16.59 5.89 -1.27
N GLY A 54 17.13 7.07 -1.60
CA GLY A 54 16.39 8.28 -2.02
C GLY A 54 15.58 8.21 -3.32
N ASP A 55 15.57 7.08 -4.05
CA ASP A 55 14.75 6.87 -5.26
C ASP A 55 13.62 5.84 -5.08
N ALA A 56 13.32 5.44 -3.84
CA ALA A 56 12.27 4.47 -3.54
C ALA A 56 10.88 4.90 -4.07
N ALA A 57 10.55 6.20 -4.03
CA ALA A 57 9.29 6.71 -4.57
C ALA A 57 9.15 6.45 -6.08
N ARG A 58 10.22 6.69 -6.86
CA ARG A 58 10.23 6.46 -8.31
C ARG A 58 10.14 4.97 -8.65
N ARG A 59 10.74 4.10 -7.84
CA ARG A 59 10.73 2.64 -8.03
C ARG A 59 9.42 1.99 -7.59
N TYR A 60 8.76 2.51 -6.55
CA TYR A 60 7.58 1.87 -6.01
C TYR A 60 6.34 2.03 -6.91
N GLU A 61 6.17 3.14 -7.62
CA GLU A 61 4.97 3.36 -8.44
C GLU A 61 4.83 2.39 -9.64
N PRO A 62 5.89 2.03 -10.38
CA PRO A 62 5.85 0.93 -11.33
C PRO A 62 5.53 -0.42 -10.67
N LEU A 63 6.09 -0.70 -9.48
CA LEU A 63 5.87 -1.96 -8.77
C LEU A 63 4.42 -2.12 -8.32
N ILE A 64 3.82 -1.10 -7.69
CA ILE A 64 2.42 -1.17 -7.25
C ILE A 64 1.46 -1.29 -8.45
N ARG A 65 1.80 -0.67 -9.59
CA ARG A 65 1.07 -0.84 -10.85
C ARG A 65 1.17 -2.28 -11.39
N ALA A 66 2.29 -2.95 -11.15
CA ALA A 66 2.51 -4.37 -11.45
C ALA A 66 1.94 -5.32 -10.38
N GLY A 67 1.23 -4.80 -9.38
CA GLY A 67 0.53 -5.60 -8.36
C GLY A 67 1.33 -5.88 -7.10
N TYR A 68 2.41 -5.15 -6.86
CA TYR A 68 3.12 -5.19 -5.59
C TYR A 68 2.37 -4.39 -4.51
N ARG A 69 2.64 -4.70 -3.24
CA ARG A 69 2.36 -3.87 -2.07
C ARG A 69 3.66 -3.66 -1.30
N ARG A 70 3.74 -2.68 -0.40
CA ARG A 70 4.91 -2.54 0.48
C ARG A 70 4.63 -2.90 1.93
N SER A 71 5.72 -3.19 2.64
CA SER A 71 5.80 -3.29 4.09
C SER A 71 7.19 -2.80 4.48
N GLY A 72 7.30 -1.76 5.31
CA GLY A 72 8.60 -1.17 5.64
C GLY A 72 9.40 -0.76 4.40
N ALA A 73 10.65 -1.22 4.36
CA ALA A 73 11.61 -1.02 3.29
C ALA A 73 11.47 -1.95 2.07
N ILE A 74 10.44 -2.81 2.01
CA ILE A 74 10.29 -3.79 0.92
C ILE A 74 8.96 -3.67 0.18
N ALA A 75 8.98 -3.89 -1.13
CA ALA A 75 7.80 -4.15 -1.95
C ALA A 75 7.70 -5.65 -2.24
N TYR A 76 6.50 -6.23 -2.20
CA TYR A 76 6.27 -7.64 -2.46
C TYR A 76 5.00 -7.88 -3.26
N ARG A 77 4.98 -8.98 -4.02
CA ARG A 77 3.76 -9.58 -4.57
C ARG A 77 3.73 -11.07 -4.31
N HIS A 78 2.52 -11.64 -4.25
CA HIS A 78 2.35 -13.08 -4.08
C HIS A 78 2.68 -13.83 -5.38
N ALA A 79 3.44 -14.92 -5.26
CA ALA A 79 3.84 -15.84 -6.32
C ALA A 79 3.73 -17.29 -5.83
N CYS A 80 2.59 -17.60 -5.21
CA CYS A 80 2.29 -18.89 -4.62
C CYS A 80 2.28 -19.98 -5.71
N PRO A 81 2.92 -21.15 -5.49
CA PRO A 81 2.98 -22.21 -6.51
C PRO A 81 1.62 -22.77 -6.94
N ALA A 82 0.68 -22.88 -6.00
CA ALA A 82 -0.59 -23.59 -6.17
C ALA A 82 -1.83 -22.70 -5.97
N CYS A 83 -1.67 -21.38 -5.86
CA CYS A 83 -2.75 -20.45 -5.53
C CYS A 83 -2.58 -19.11 -6.24
N ARG A 84 -3.70 -18.50 -6.66
CA ARG A 84 -3.76 -17.15 -7.27
C ARG A 84 -4.83 -16.25 -6.64
N ALA A 85 -5.27 -16.57 -5.42
CA ALA A 85 -6.40 -15.90 -4.77
C ALA A 85 -6.12 -14.44 -4.36
N CYS A 86 -4.86 -14.08 -4.08
CA CYS A 86 -4.48 -12.72 -3.71
C CYS A 86 -4.43 -11.79 -4.94
N ILE A 87 -5.56 -11.13 -5.25
CA ILE A 87 -5.69 -10.28 -6.44
C ILE A 87 -5.47 -8.81 -6.06
N PRO A 88 -4.46 -8.10 -6.62
CA PRO A 88 -4.31 -6.66 -6.41
C PRO A 88 -5.52 -5.90 -6.91
N VAL A 89 -6.00 -4.94 -6.12
CA VAL A 89 -7.15 -4.10 -6.41
C VAL A 89 -6.87 -2.62 -6.23
N ARG A 90 -7.48 -1.80 -7.08
CA ARG A 90 -7.41 -0.34 -7.03
C ARG A 90 -8.73 0.28 -7.48
N ILE A 91 -8.90 1.56 -7.22
CA ILE A 91 -10.03 2.37 -7.68
C ILE A 91 -9.51 3.39 -8.69
N ASN A 92 -10.15 3.50 -9.86
CA ASN A 92 -9.97 4.67 -10.73
C ASN A 92 -10.80 5.83 -10.18
N ILE A 93 -10.13 6.90 -9.77
CA ILE A 93 -10.74 8.01 -9.03
C ILE A 93 -11.68 8.83 -9.91
N ALA A 94 -11.41 8.92 -11.21
CA ALA A 94 -12.27 9.59 -12.17
C ALA A 94 -13.65 8.90 -12.29
N ASP A 95 -13.67 7.57 -12.22
CA ASP A 95 -14.88 6.76 -12.42
C ASP A 95 -15.63 6.47 -11.11
N PHE A 96 -14.97 6.65 -9.97
CA PHE A 96 -15.50 6.24 -8.67
C PHE A 96 -16.72 7.05 -8.23
N LYS A 97 -17.85 6.37 -7.99
CA LYS A 97 -19.05 7.02 -7.44
C LYS A 97 -19.56 6.18 -6.27
N PRO A 98 -19.58 6.71 -5.04
CA PRO A 98 -20.01 5.94 -3.89
C PRO A 98 -21.50 5.56 -4.02
N GLY A 99 -21.80 4.27 -3.92
CA GLY A 99 -23.17 3.75 -3.91
C GLY A 99 -23.97 4.19 -2.68
N LYS A 100 -25.28 3.89 -2.66
CA LYS A 100 -26.22 4.31 -1.59
C LYS A 100 -25.71 3.98 -0.18
N SER A 101 -25.19 2.76 0.02
CA SER A 101 -24.66 2.34 1.33
C SER A 101 -23.43 3.16 1.75
N LEU A 102 -22.52 3.45 0.81
CA LEU A 102 -21.30 4.20 1.09
C LEU A 102 -21.61 5.68 1.37
N ARG A 103 -22.61 6.25 0.69
CA ARG A 103 -23.10 7.60 1.03
C ARG A 103 -23.71 7.66 2.43
N ARG A 104 -24.41 6.61 2.85
CA ARG A 104 -24.91 6.50 4.25
C ARG A 104 -23.76 6.45 5.25
N VAL A 105 -22.71 5.66 4.97
CA VAL A 105 -21.50 5.62 5.82
C VAL A 105 -20.89 7.02 5.93
N ARG A 106 -20.71 7.74 4.82
CA ARG A 106 -20.20 9.11 4.86
C ARG A 106 -21.08 10.04 5.71
N GLY A 107 -22.40 9.94 5.58
CA GLY A 107 -23.33 10.74 6.37
C GLY A 107 -23.30 10.43 7.87
N GLN A 108 -23.03 9.18 8.27
CA GLN A 108 -22.89 8.78 9.68
C GLN A 108 -21.58 9.24 10.33
N ASN A 109 -20.62 9.74 9.53
CA ASN A 109 -19.30 10.13 9.97
C ASN A 109 -18.99 11.59 9.60
N SER A 110 -20.00 12.40 9.30
CA SER A 110 -19.83 13.79 8.90
C SER A 110 -19.32 14.69 10.04
N ASP A 111 -19.45 14.23 11.28
CA ASP A 111 -18.92 14.85 12.50
C ASP A 111 -17.40 14.66 12.66
N LEU A 112 -16.79 13.72 11.93
CA LEU A 112 -15.36 13.45 12.06
C LEU A 112 -14.52 14.53 11.38
N ALA A 113 -13.64 15.16 12.16
CA ALA A 113 -12.56 15.99 11.65
C ALA A 113 -11.39 15.08 11.23
N VAL A 114 -10.75 15.40 10.09
CA VAL A 114 -9.60 14.62 9.60
C VAL A 114 -8.37 15.49 9.51
N THR A 115 -7.30 15.06 10.18
CA THR A 115 -6.01 15.76 10.19
C THR A 115 -4.96 14.89 9.53
N ILE A 116 -4.23 15.44 8.55
CA ILE A 116 -3.09 14.78 7.92
C ILE A 116 -1.83 15.11 8.71
N LEU A 117 -1.11 14.07 9.14
CA LEU A 117 0.08 14.14 9.96
C LEU A 117 1.28 13.49 9.24
N PRO A 118 2.52 13.87 9.59
CA PRO A 118 3.68 13.07 9.22
C PRO A 118 3.55 11.65 9.80
N ALA A 119 4.15 10.67 9.13
CA ALA A 119 4.18 9.29 9.61
C ALA A 119 5.16 9.13 10.77
N LEU A 120 4.75 9.64 11.93
CA LEU A 120 5.45 9.52 13.22
C LEU A 120 4.55 8.76 14.18
N ALA A 121 5.15 7.83 14.92
CA ALA A 121 4.45 7.05 15.92
C ALA A 121 3.98 7.96 17.06
N ARG A 122 2.74 7.74 17.50
CA ARG A 122 2.12 8.49 18.59
C ARG A 122 1.52 7.53 19.61
N PRO A 123 1.66 7.80 20.92
CA PRO A 123 1.13 6.92 21.96
C PRO A 123 -0.38 6.69 21.88
N ASP A 124 -1.17 7.74 21.62
CA ASP A 124 -2.63 7.66 21.51
C ASP A 124 -3.08 6.86 20.28
N HIS A 125 -2.33 6.95 19.18
CA HIS A 125 -2.52 6.10 18.01
C HIS A 125 -2.20 4.64 18.33
N PHE A 126 -1.12 4.38 19.07
CA PHE A 126 -0.76 3.03 19.49
C PHE A 126 -1.82 2.40 20.42
N ASP A 127 -2.37 3.19 21.35
CA ASP A 127 -3.46 2.71 22.21
C ASP A 127 -4.69 2.28 21.39
N LEU A 128 -5.04 3.05 20.36
CA LEU A 128 -6.13 2.68 19.43
C LEU A 128 -5.76 1.44 18.60
N PHE A 129 -4.52 1.36 18.11
CA PHE A 129 -4.01 0.21 17.38
C PHE A 129 -4.16 -1.06 18.24
N ARG A 130 -3.68 -1.06 19.48
CA ARG A 130 -3.77 -2.21 20.38
C ARG A 130 -5.22 -2.65 20.61
N ARG A 131 -6.13 -1.71 20.94
CA ARG A 131 -7.56 -2.01 21.07
C ARG A 131 -8.15 -2.62 19.80
N TYR A 132 -7.83 -2.07 18.64
CA TYR A 132 -8.28 -2.57 17.35
C TYR A 132 -7.78 -4.01 17.09
N GLN A 133 -6.49 -4.26 17.36
CA GLN A 133 -5.87 -5.57 17.21
C GLN A 133 -6.50 -6.61 18.15
N GLU A 134 -6.63 -6.30 19.44
CA GLU A 134 -7.30 -7.16 20.42
C GLU A 134 -8.76 -7.46 20.01
N GLY A 135 -9.50 -6.45 19.56
CA GLY A 135 -10.93 -6.59 19.24
C GLY A 135 -11.24 -7.29 17.91
N ARG A 136 -10.36 -7.24 16.91
CA ARG A 136 -10.61 -7.78 15.55
C ARG A 136 -9.67 -8.93 15.16
N HIS A 137 -8.49 -9.00 15.77
CA HIS A 137 -7.35 -9.82 15.34
C HIS A 137 -6.58 -10.41 16.53
N GLY A 138 -7.24 -10.75 17.64
CA GLY A 138 -6.58 -11.28 18.84
C GLY A 138 -5.82 -12.60 18.66
N ASP A 139 -5.96 -13.24 17.49
CA ASP A 139 -5.24 -14.45 17.07
C ASP A 139 -4.12 -14.19 16.04
N GLY A 140 -3.91 -12.93 15.64
CA GLY A 140 -2.94 -12.56 14.60
C GLY A 140 -1.62 -12.04 15.15
N GLU A 141 -0.52 -12.23 14.41
CA GLU A 141 0.84 -11.78 14.76
C GLU A 141 0.93 -10.29 15.15
N MET A 142 0.04 -9.48 14.61
CA MET A 142 -0.02 -8.03 14.88
C MET A 142 -0.62 -7.70 16.27
N ALA A 143 -1.23 -8.66 16.98
CA ALA A 143 -1.76 -8.46 18.33
C ALA A 143 -0.67 -8.47 19.41
N ASP A 144 0.47 -9.12 19.12
CA ASP A 144 1.61 -9.21 20.03
C ASP A 144 2.63 -8.08 19.83
N MET A 145 2.37 -7.15 18.89
CA MET A 145 3.26 -6.03 18.60
C MET A 145 3.33 -5.05 19.76
N ASP A 146 4.55 -4.71 20.16
CA ASP A 146 4.78 -3.63 21.12
C ASP A 146 4.83 -2.25 20.44
N TYR A 147 5.15 -1.21 21.22
CA TYR A 147 5.25 0.15 20.70
C TYR A 147 6.39 0.32 19.69
N GLU A 148 7.48 -0.44 19.84
CA GLU A 148 8.64 -0.39 18.94
C GLU A 148 8.33 -1.04 17.59
N ASP A 149 7.61 -2.16 17.59
CA ASP A 149 7.09 -2.79 16.38
C ASP A 149 6.11 -1.86 15.65
N TYR A 150 5.19 -1.25 16.40
CA TYR A 150 4.26 -0.24 15.85
C TYR A 150 5.01 0.96 15.28
N ARG A 151 6.03 1.45 15.98
CA ARG A 151 6.86 2.56 15.49
C ARG A 151 7.53 2.20 14.19
N THR A 152 8.11 1.01 14.09
CA THR A 152 8.72 0.49 12.87
C THR A 152 7.69 0.43 11.73
N LEU A 153 6.49 -0.09 11.98
CA LEU A 153 5.40 -0.12 10.99
C LEU A 153 5.05 1.27 10.42
N VAL A 154 5.02 2.29 11.28
CA VAL A 154 4.61 3.66 10.91
C VAL A 154 5.76 4.44 10.27
N GLU A 155 6.94 4.40 10.87
CA GLU A 155 8.05 5.30 10.55
C GLU A 155 9.01 4.72 9.52
N GLU A 156 9.13 3.39 9.40
CA GLU A 156 10.04 2.77 8.44
C GLU A 156 9.47 2.84 7.02
N SER A 157 9.76 3.94 6.34
CA SER A 157 9.38 4.15 4.95
C SER A 157 10.37 5.00 4.20
N PHE A 158 10.74 4.55 3.01
CA PHE A 158 11.53 5.31 2.04
C PHE A 158 10.67 5.99 0.97
N VAL A 159 9.33 5.87 1.07
CA VAL A 159 8.37 6.60 0.22
C VAL A 159 7.62 7.65 1.04
N SER A 160 6.98 8.61 0.37
CA SER A 160 6.21 9.66 1.05
C SER A 160 4.98 9.06 1.74
N THR A 161 5.11 8.84 3.04
CA THR A 161 4.08 8.21 3.88
C THR A 161 3.48 9.23 4.83
N LYS A 162 2.18 9.15 5.02
CA LYS A 162 1.42 10.06 5.89
C LYS A 162 0.44 9.27 6.74
N LEU A 163 0.08 9.88 7.86
CA LEU A 163 -1.05 9.47 8.67
C LEU A 163 -2.24 10.39 8.40
N ALA A 164 -3.44 9.85 8.43
CA ALA A 164 -4.68 10.61 8.56
C ALA A 164 -5.42 10.11 9.80
N GLU A 165 -5.59 10.97 10.79
CA GLU A 165 -6.36 10.69 11.99
C GLU A 165 -7.77 11.28 11.88
N PHE A 166 -8.74 10.59 12.45
CA PHE A 166 -10.15 10.95 12.45
C PHE A 166 -10.60 11.14 13.89
N ARG A 167 -11.01 12.36 14.25
CA ARG A 167 -11.45 12.71 15.60
C ARG A 167 -12.88 13.22 15.61
N THR A 168 -13.62 12.92 16.67
CA THR A 168 -14.92 13.54 16.94
C THR A 168 -14.76 14.98 17.44
N PRO A 169 -15.84 15.77 17.49
CA PRO A 169 -15.79 17.16 17.99
C PRO A 169 -15.31 17.32 19.44
N ASP A 170 -15.40 16.24 20.24
CA ASP A 170 -14.87 16.17 21.62
C ASP A 170 -13.41 15.68 21.68
N ASP A 171 -12.71 15.64 20.54
CA ASP A 171 -11.31 15.25 20.37
C ASP A 171 -11.00 13.75 20.58
N SER A 172 -12.03 12.89 20.65
CA SER A 172 -11.82 11.44 20.74
C SER A 172 -11.29 10.86 19.42
N LEU A 173 -10.18 10.12 19.49
CA LEU A 173 -9.56 9.47 18.34
C LEU A 173 -10.36 8.23 17.91
N MET A 174 -10.94 8.27 16.72
CA MET A 174 -11.82 7.21 16.21
C MET A 174 -11.16 6.30 15.19
N ALA A 175 -10.28 6.83 14.33
CA ALA A 175 -9.64 6.04 13.28
C ALA A 175 -8.32 6.66 12.84
N VAL A 176 -7.42 5.81 12.35
CA VAL A 176 -6.14 6.23 11.76
C VAL A 176 -5.86 5.42 10.51
N CYS A 177 -5.44 6.11 9.46
CA CYS A 177 -5.00 5.50 8.21
C CYS A 177 -3.56 5.89 7.91
N LEU A 178 -2.70 4.88 7.76
CA LEU A 178 -1.36 5.00 7.19
C LEU A 178 -1.45 4.78 5.68
N TYR A 179 -1.00 5.77 4.90
CA TYR A 179 -1.06 5.69 3.44
C TYR A 179 0.18 6.30 2.79
N ASP A 180 0.56 5.74 1.64
CA ASP A 180 1.61 6.30 0.79
C ASP A 180 1.00 7.27 -0.21
N SER A 181 1.67 8.40 -0.43
CA SER A 181 1.39 9.36 -1.48
C SER A 181 2.43 9.24 -2.59
N LEU A 182 2.07 8.57 -3.68
CA LEU A 182 2.93 8.37 -4.84
C LEU A 182 2.69 9.48 -5.87
N GLY A 183 3.32 9.40 -7.04
CA GLY A 183 3.18 10.36 -8.13
C GLY A 183 1.74 10.45 -8.64
N ASP A 184 1.18 9.33 -9.13
CA ASP A 184 -0.18 9.30 -9.69
C ASP A 184 -1.23 8.61 -8.81
N SER A 185 -0.84 8.15 -7.63
CA SER A 185 -1.70 7.35 -6.78
C SER A 185 -1.53 7.56 -5.28
N LEU A 186 -2.56 7.16 -4.52
CA LEU A 186 -2.41 6.86 -3.09
C LEU A 186 -2.47 5.35 -2.89
N SER A 187 -1.76 4.85 -1.88
CA SER A 187 -1.79 3.43 -1.47
C SER A 187 -2.16 3.31 0.00
N ALA A 188 -3.27 2.62 0.29
CA ALA A 188 -3.63 2.27 1.66
C ALA A 188 -2.66 1.19 2.18
N VAL A 189 -1.82 1.57 3.15
CA VAL A 189 -0.82 0.68 3.76
C VAL A 189 -1.45 -0.09 4.91
N TYR A 190 -1.92 0.64 5.93
CA TYR A 190 -2.54 0.07 7.12
C TYR A 190 -3.63 0.98 7.67
N THR A 191 -4.63 0.41 8.34
CA THR A 191 -5.74 1.14 8.94
C THR A 191 -6.18 0.47 10.23
N PHE A 192 -6.45 1.26 11.25
CA PHE A 192 -7.00 0.81 12.53
C PHE A 192 -8.00 1.84 13.04
N PHE A 193 -8.98 1.41 13.83
CA PHE A 193 -10.10 2.23 14.24
C PHE A 193 -10.78 1.68 15.49
N GLU A 194 -11.66 2.48 16.10
CA GLU A 194 -12.33 2.12 17.35
C GLU A 194 -13.23 0.89 17.15
N PRO A 195 -12.86 -0.28 17.72
CA PRO A 195 -13.56 -1.54 17.46
C PRO A 195 -15.01 -1.53 17.97
N CYS A 196 -15.31 -0.76 19.02
CA CYS A 196 -16.67 -0.69 19.58
C CYS A 196 -17.62 0.20 18.74
N ALA A 197 -17.11 0.90 17.73
CA ALA A 197 -17.88 1.82 16.87
C ALA A 197 -18.39 1.16 15.58
N ASP A 198 -18.68 -0.14 15.58
CA ASP A 198 -19.04 -0.94 14.39
C ASP A 198 -20.15 -0.32 13.52
N LYS A 199 -21.16 0.30 14.15
CA LYS A 199 -22.28 0.95 13.46
C LYS A 199 -21.85 2.09 12.54
N ARG A 200 -20.67 2.67 12.77
CA ARG A 200 -20.10 3.77 11.98
C ARG A 200 -19.40 3.30 10.70
N SER A 201 -19.02 2.02 10.61
CA SER A 201 -18.26 1.49 9.46
C SER A 201 -16.97 2.29 9.16
N LEU A 202 -16.18 2.62 10.19
CA LEU A 202 -15.01 3.50 10.10
C LEU A 202 -13.97 3.06 9.06
N GLY A 203 -13.76 1.75 8.90
CA GLY A 203 -12.89 1.23 7.83
C GLY A 203 -13.36 1.61 6.42
N SER A 204 -14.67 1.64 6.18
CA SER A 204 -15.20 2.11 4.89
C SER A 204 -15.13 3.63 4.75
N GLU A 205 -15.31 4.37 5.85
CA GLU A 205 -15.16 5.82 5.86
C GLU A 205 -13.73 6.24 5.50
N MET A 206 -12.72 5.59 6.06
CA MET A 206 -11.32 5.89 5.71
C MET A 206 -11.03 5.70 4.22
N ILE A 207 -11.61 4.70 3.57
CA ILE A 207 -11.45 4.51 2.12
C ILE A 207 -12.19 5.59 1.33
N LEU A 208 -13.38 6.01 1.78
CA LEU A 208 -14.09 7.13 1.17
C LEU A 208 -13.34 8.45 1.31
N TRP A 209 -12.69 8.66 2.46
CA TRP A 209 -11.82 9.79 2.69
C TRP A 209 -10.57 9.72 1.80
N LEU A 210 -9.88 8.58 1.71
CA LEU A 210 -8.75 8.41 0.80
C LEU A 210 -9.12 8.68 -0.66
N ALA A 211 -10.29 8.22 -1.11
CA ALA A 211 -10.77 8.48 -2.46
C ALA A 211 -11.07 9.97 -2.70
N LYS A 212 -11.59 10.68 -1.68
CA LYS A 212 -11.74 12.15 -1.71
C LYS A 212 -10.38 12.84 -1.74
N ASN A 213 -9.44 12.43 -0.88
CA ASN A 213 -8.09 12.97 -0.83
C ASN A 213 -7.35 12.77 -2.16
N CYS A 214 -7.53 11.62 -2.82
CA CYS A 214 -7.00 11.40 -4.17
C CYS A 214 -7.49 12.47 -5.15
N ARG A 215 -8.79 12.82 -5.13
CA ARG A 215 -9.33 13.87 -6.02
C ARG A 215 -8.72 15.22 -5.71
N GLU A 216 -8.66 15.58 -4.44
CA GLU A 216 -8.16 16.87 -3.99
C GLU A 216 -6.66 17.04 -4.27
N THR A 217 -5.92 15.93 -4.34
CA THR A 217 -4.48 15.90 -4.63
C THR A 217 -4.15 15.45 -6.06
N ASN A 218 -5.13 15.46 -6.97
CA ASN A 218 -4.99 15.11 -8.39
C ASN A 218 -4.37 13.73 -8.66
N LYS A 219 -4.66 12.75 -7.81
CA LYS A 219 -4.27 11.34 -7.98
C LYS A 219 -5.30 10.59 -8.81
N LYS A 220 -4.82 9.72 -9.69
CA LYS A 220 -5.63 8.90 -10.61
C LYS A 220 -6.13 7.62 -9.96
N TYR A 221 -5.32 7.01 -9.10
CA TYR A 221 -5.62 5.69 -8.54
C TYR A 221 -5.53 5.69 -7.01
N LEU A 222 -6.42 4.91 -6.40
CA LEU A 222 -6.29 4.50 -4.99
C LEU A 222 -6.09 3.00 -4.92
N TYR A 223 -4.91 2.55 -4.50
CA TYR A 223 -4.59 1.14 -4.29
C TYR A 223 -5.09 0.68 -2.92
N LEU A 224 -5.90 -0.38 -2.90
CA LEU A 224 -6.46 -0.98 -1.68
C LEU A 224 -5.81 -2.32 -1.34
N GLY A 225 -4.83 -2.75 -2.13
CA GLY A 225 -4.07 -3.96 -1.88
C GLY A 225 -4.63 -5.23 -2.44
N PHE A 226 -4.46 -6.34 -1.74
CA PHE A 226 -5.01 -7.62 -2.18
C PHE A 226 -6.47 -7.76 -1.77
N TRP A 227 -7.27 -8.30 -2.68
CA TRP A 227 -8.60 -8.83 -2.45
C TRP A 227 -8.53 -10.34 -2.65
N ILE A 228 -9.22 -11.08 -1.78
CA ILE A 228 -9.29 -12.54 -1.77
C ILE A 228 -10.76 -12.88 -1.67
N GLU A 229 -11.27 -13.60 -2.66
CA GLU A 229 -12.71 -13.88 -2.80
C GLU A 229 -13.25 -14.66 -1.60
N GLU A 230 -12.47 -15.63 -1.14
CA GLU A 230 -12.81 -16.56 -0.06
C GLU A 230 -12.61 -15.95 1.34
N SER A 231 -12.11 -14.70 1.43
CA SER A 231 -11.83 -14.06 2.71
C SER A 231 -12.92 -13.06 3.10
N ALA A 232 -13.70 -13.40 4.13
CA ALA A 232 -14.70 -12.50 4.72
C ALA A 232 -14.07 -11.16 5.19
N LYS A 233 -12.83 -11.20 5.69
CA LYS A 233 -12.06 -10.01 6.11
C LYS A 233 -11.80 -9.04 4.93
N MET A 234 -11.85 -9.51 3.69
CA MET A 234 -11.56 -8.72 2.48
C MET A 234 -12.80 -8.42 1.61
N ALA A 235 -13.95 -9.04 1.91
CA ALA A 235 -15.18 -8.90 1.14
C ALA A 235 -15.64 -7.44 0.98
N TYR A 236 -15.35 -6.57 1.96
CA TYR A 236 -15.79 -5.17 1.94
C TYR A 236 -15.25 -4.36 0.75
N LYS A 237 -14.07 -4.71 0.21
CA LYS A 237 -13.42 -3.93 -0.88
C LYS A 237 -14.25 -3.96 -2.16
N ALA A 238 -14.98 -5.04 -2.41
CA ALA A 238 -15.84 -5.21 -3.59
C ALA A 238 -16.99 -4.18 -3.66
N ARG A 239 -17.28 -3.46 -2.57
CA ARG A 239 -18.32 -2.42 -2.50
C ARG A 239 -17.89 -1.09 -3.14
N PHE A 240 -16.58 -0.89 -3.35
CA PHE A 240 -16.03 0.37 -3.86
C PHE A 240 -15.97 0.38 -5.40
N ARG A 241 -17.14 0.46 -6.04
CA ARG A 241 -17.27 0.36 -7.50
C ARG A 241 -17.04 1.70 -8.23
N PRO A 242 -16.41 1.70 -9.43
CA PRO A 242 -15.84 0.54 -10.11
C PRO A 242 -14.45 0.19 -9.53
N LEU A 243 -14.37 -0.98 -8.89
CA LEU A 243 -13.11 -1.54 -8.40
C LEU A 243 -12.41 -2.20 -9.57
N GLN A 244 -11.11 -1.98 -9.73
CA GLN A 244 -10.29 -2.67 -10.72
C GLN A 244 -9.48 -3.77 -10.04
N MET A 245 -9.36 -4.90 -10.71
CA MET A 245 -8.57 -6.08 -10.33
C MET A 245 -7.43 -6.26 -11.33
N LEU A 246 -6.24 -6.62 -10.86
CA LEU A 246 -5.12 -6.99 -11.73
C LEU A 246 -5.22 -8.47 -12.11
N VAL A 247 -5.68 -8.75 -13.33
CA VAL A 247 -5.86 -10.11 -13.85
C VAL A 247 -4.98 -10.30 -15.07
N ALA A 248 -4.11 -11.32 -15.04
CA ALA A 248 -3.16 -11.62 -16.12
C ALA A 248 -2.36 -10.38 -16.57
N GLY A 249 -1.87 -9.59 -15.61
CA GLY A 249 -1.08 -8.37 -15.88
C GLY A 249 -1.90 -7.16 -16.37
N THR A 250 -3.21 -7.28 -16.51
CA THR A 250 -4.08 -6.20 -16.99
C THR A 250 -5.06 -5.79 -15.90
N TRP A 251 -5.19 -4.48 -15.67
CA TRP A 251 -6.22 -3.93 -14.78
C TRP A 251 -7.58 -3.97 -15.47
N ARG A 252 -8.52 -4.72 -14.89
CA ARG A 252 -9.90 -4.89 -15.41
C ARG A 252 -10.89 -4.48 -14.34
N GLN A 253 -12.04 -3.93 -14.73
CA GLN A 253 -13.12 -3.71 -13.76
C GLN A 253 -13.57 -5.06 -13.19
N MET A 254 -13.77 -5.09 -11.89
CA MET A 254 -14.39 -6.21 -11.21
C MET A 254 -15.80 -6.42 -11.79
N PRO A 255 -16.22 -7.66 -12.09
CA PRO A 255 -17.56 -7.98 -12.56
C PRO A 255 -18.65 -7.53 -11.60
#